data_AF-A0A7D9K488-F1
#
_entry.id   AF-A0A7D9K488-F1
#
_cell.length_a   1.000
_cell.length_b   1.000
_cell.length_c   1.000
_cell.angle_alpha   90.00
_cell.angle_beta   90.00
_cell.angle_gamma   90.00
#
_symmetry.space_group_name_H-M   'P 1'
#
loop_
_entity.id
_entity.type
_entity.pdbx_description
1 polymer ?
#
loop_
_entity_poly.entity_id
_entity_poly.type
_entity_poly.pdbx_seq_one_letter_code
_entity_poly.pdbx_strand_id
1 'polypeptide(L)'
;ECFLQDDVDENGMLNVNISVENSGLSERPRFHVSHKQLQALHSDCGMRWSDIARTLGVSERTVRCRRHQFGMPVEGREFSNISDQQLDDFIARILQATPAVGLRMIMGSLRHHGHTVQRHRVLHSI
;
A
#
# COMPACT_ATOMS: atom_id res chain seq x y z
N GLU A 1 -15.39 -14.55 -19.55
CA GLU A 1 -16.34 -14.47 -18.43
C GLU A 1 -15.57 -14.66 -17.14
N CYS A 2 -15.80 -13.76 -16.19
CA CYS A 2 -14.97 -13.59 -15.01
C CYS A 2 -15.06 -14.81 -14.09
N PHE A 3 -13.91 -15.42 -13.80
CA PHE A 3 -13.70 -16.35 -12.69
C PHE A 3 -13.99 -15.62 -11.37
N LEU A 4 -15.25 -15.66 -10.95
CA LEU A 4 -15.74 -15.22 -9.65
C LEU A 4 -16.54 -16.37 -9.08
N GLN A 5 -15.85 -17.36 -8.55
CA GLN A 5 -16.34 -18.29 -7.52
C GLN A 5 -15.08 -19.03 -6.99
N ASP A 6 -15.16 -19.64 -5.82
CA ASP A 6 -14.13 -20.51 -5.22
C ASP A 6 -13.15 -19.90 -4.18
N ASP A 7 -13.56 -18.86 -3.44
CA ASP A 7 -12.83 -18.47 -2.20
C ASP A 7 -13.45 -19.08 -0.92
N VAL A 8 -14.59 -19.77 -1.03
CA VAL A 8 -15.33 -20.35 0.11
C VAL A 8 -15.48 -21.85 -0.10
N ASP A 9 -15.04 -22.67 0.87
CA ASP A 9 -15.20 -24.12 0.82
C ASP A 9 -16.66 -24.55 1.10
N GLU A 10 -16.96 -25.85 0.96
CA GLU A 10 -18.30 -26.40 1.19
C GLU A 10 -18.82 -26.21 2.63
N ASN A 11 -17.95 -25.80 3.57
CA ASN A 11 -18.29 -25.52 4.96
C ASN A 11 -18.48 -24.03 5.24
N GLY A 12 -18.37 -23.16 4.23
CA GLY A 12 -18.47 -21.71 4.40
C GLY A 12 -17.20 -21.04 4.95
N MET A 13 -16.07 -21.75 4.96
CA MET A 13 -14.78 -21.27 5.44
C MET A 13 -13.91 -20.78 4.28
N LEU A 14 -13.07 -19.77 4.55
CA LEU A 14 -12.16 -19.22 3.54
C LEU A 14 -11.10 -20.25 3.17
N ASN A 15 -10.97 -20.54 1.88
CA ASN A 15 -9.86 -21.35 1.40
C ASN A 15 -8.56 -20.55 1.55
N VAL A 16 -7.65 -20.96 2.43
CA VAL A 16 -6.35 -20.28 2.63
C VAL A 16 -5.25 -20.78 1.69
N ASN A 17 -5.56 -21.75 0.82
CA ASN A 17 -4.59 -22.25 -0.16
C ASN A 17 -4.33 -21.21 -1.25
N ILE A 18 -3.06 -21.05 -1.62
CA ILE A 18 -2.64 -20.16 -2.70
C ILE A 18 -2.36 -20.97 -3.95
N SER A 19 -3.03 -20.58 -5.03
CA SER A 19 -2.73 -21.07 -6.37
C SER A 19 -1.64 -20.21 -7.02
N VAL A 20 -0.73 -20.86 -7.75
CA VAL A 20 0.27 -20.16 -8.57
C VAL A 20 -0.30 -19.99 -9.97
N GLU A 21 -0.48 -18.75 -10.42
CA GLU A 21 -0.90 -18.45 -11.80
C GLU A 21 0.34 -18.50 -12.70
N ASN A 22 0.43 -19.58 -13.49
CA ASN A 22 1.44 -19.71 -14.52
C ASN A 22 0.89 -19.06 -15.80
N SER A 23 1.17 -17.77 -16.00
CA SER A 23 1.10 -17.22 -17.36
C SER A 23 2.14 -18.00 -18.15
N GLY A 24 1.76 -18.81 -19.14
CA GLY A 24 2.66 -19.73 -19.89
C GLY A 24 3.81 -19.07 -20.66
N LEU A 25 4.11 -17.80 -20.38
CA LEU A 25 5.29 -17.07 -20.75
C LEU A 25 6.37 -17.26 -19.68
N SER A 26 7.64 -17.04 -19.99
CA SER A 26 8.77 -17.13 -19.04
C SER A 26 8.75 -15.96 -18.04
N GLU A 27 7.62 -15.78 -17.35
CA GLU A 27 7.37 -14.75 -16.36
C GLU A 27 7.47 -15.36 -14.96
N ARG A 28 7.87 -14.52 -14.01
CA ARG A 28 7.94 -14.91 -12.61
C ARG A 28 6.54 -15.39 -12.15
N PRO A 29 6.42 -16.61 -11.58
CA PRO A 29 5.14 -17.13 -11.13
C PRO A 29 4.47 -16.14 -10.19
N ARG A 30 3.20 -15.82 -10.46
CA ARG A 30 2.43 -14.92 -9.60
C ARG A 30 1.61 -15.76 -8.63
N PHE A 31 1.58 -15.33 -7.37
CA PHE A 31 0.72 -15.92 -6.36
C PHE A 31 -0.68 -15.33 -6.50
N HIS A 32 -1.68 -16.18 -6.64
CA HIS A 32 -3.08 -15.78 -6.64
C HIS A 32 -3.56 -15.61 -5.20
N VAL A 33 -3.74 -14.36 -4.78
CA VAL A 33 -4.33 -14.01 -3.49
C VAL A 33 -5.51 -13.08 -3.77
N SER A 34 -6.71 -13.49 -3.37
CA SER A 34 -7.95 -12.76 -3.64
C SER A 34 -8.14 -11.60 -2.67
N HIS A 35 -8.95 -10.63 -3.09
CA HIS A 35 -9.30 -9.49 -2.23
C HIS A 35 -10.08 -9.93 -0.99
N LYS A 36 -11.01 -10.88 -1.15
CA LYS A 36 -11.84 -11.42 -0.06
C LYS A 36 -11.00 -12.14 0.98
N GLN A 37 -10.03 -12.96 0.57
CA GLN A 37 -9.10 -13.63 1.48
C GLN A 37 -8.34 -12.62 2.36
N LEU A 38 -7.78 -11.57 1.75
CA LEU A 38 -7.07 -10.53 2.50
C LEU A 38 -8.00 -9.72 3.40
N GLN A 39 -9.20 -9.39 2.92
CA GLN A 39 -10.18 -8.63 3.69
C GLN A 39 -10.66 -9.41 4.90
N ALA A 40 -10.98 -10.69 4.75
CA ALA A 40 -11.51 -11.46 5.85
C ALA A 40 -10.43 -11.79 6.90
N LEU A 41 -9.21 -12.14 6.49
CA LEU A 41 -8.11 -12.33 7.45
C LEU A 41 -7.76 -11.03 8.20
N HIS A 42 -7.82 -9.88 7.55
CA HIS A 42 -7.50 -8.60 8.18
C HIS A 42 -8.67 -8.06 9.01
N SER A 43 -9.85 -7.92 8.41
CA SER A 43 -11.02 -7.26 9.03
C SER A 43 -11.83 -8.20 9.91
N ASP A 44 -12.06 -9.44 9.48
CA ASP A 44 -12.92 -10.38 10.24
C ASP A 44 -12.11 -11.10 11.33
N CYS A 45 -10.84 -11.46 11.04
CA CYS A 45 -9.95 -12.10 12.02
C CYS A 45 -9.02 -11.14 12.77
N GLY A 46 -8.97 -9.85 12.40
CA GLY A 46 -8.12 -8.86 13.07
C GLY A 46 -6.61 -9.09 12.95
N MET A 47 -6.16 -9.88 11.97
CA MET A 47 -4.75 -10.27 11.86
C MET A 47 -3.90 -9.14 11.26
N ARG A 48 -2.67 -9.03 11.78
CA ARG A 48 -1.66 -8.15 11.18
C ARG A 48 -1.23 -8.69 9.81
N TRP A 49 -0.88 -7.80 8.89
CA TRP A 49 -0.41 -8.16 7.55
C TRP A 49 0.80 -9.12 7.52
N SER A 50 1.67 -9.05 8.52
CA SER A 50 2.79 -9.99 8.71
C SER A 50 2.32 -11.41 9.03
N ASP A 51 1.29 -11.55 9.87
CA ASP A 51 0.72 -12.84 10.25
C ASP A 51 -0.16 -13.42 9.14
N ILE A 52 -0.84 -12.55 8.38
CA ILE A 52 -1.52 -12.92 7.13
C ILE A 52 -0.53 -13.54 6.14
N ALA A 53 0.63 -12.90 5.94
CA ALA A 53 1.66 -13.43 5.04
C ALA A 53 2.15 -14.82 5.48
N ARG A 54 2.38 -15.01 6.79
CA ARG A 54 2.77 -16.32 7.36
C ARG A 54 1.67 -17.37 7.18
N THR A 55 0.42 -17.01 7.46
CA THR A 55 -0.74 -17.91 7.37
C THR A 55 -0.99 -18.37 5.94
N LEU A 56 -0.83 -17.44 5.00
CA LEU A 56 -0.95 -17.70 3.57
C LEU A 56 0.32 -18.34 2.97
N GLY A 57 1.43 -18.43 3.71
CA GLY A 57 2.68 -19.01 3.20
C GLY A 57 3.38 -18.17 2.12
N VAL A 58 3.15 -16.86 2.09
CA VAL A 58 3.77 -15.93 1.12
C VAL A 58 4.66 -14.90 1.80
N SER A 59 5.51 -14.27 1.00
CA SER A 59 6.27 -13.11 1.47
C SER A 59 5.34 -11.94 1.82
N GLU A 60 5.70 -11.16 2.85
CA GLU A 60 5.01 -9.90 3.18
C GLU A 60 4.95 -8.94 1.99
N ARG A 61 5.96 -9.00 1.10
CA ARG A 61 5.98 -8.24 -0.14
C ARG A 61 4.81 -8.59 -1.05
N THR A 62 4.46 -9.88 -1.17
CA THR A 62 3.32 -10.36 -1.97
C THR A 62 2.02 -9.78 -1.44
N VAL A 63 1.79 -9.89 -0.13
CA VAL A 63 0.62 -9.31 0.56
C VAL A 63 0.56 -7.80 0.35
N ARG A 64 1.69 -7.09 0.52
CA ARG A 64 1.77 -5.65 0.31
C ARG A 64 1.45 -5.24 -1.12
N CYS A 65 1.95 -5.97 -2.11
CA CYS A 65 1.68 -5.72 -3.53
C CYS A 65 0.19 -5.92 -3.86
N ARG A 66 -0.40 -7.04 -3.43
CA ARG A 66 -1.83 -7.32 -3.62
C ARG A 66 -2.72 -6.29 -2.92
N ARG A 67 -2.38 -5.92 -1.68
CA ARG A 67 -3.05 -4.84 -0.94
C ARG A 67 -3.06 -3.51 -1.71
N HIS A 68 -1.92 -3.15 -2.29
CA HIS A 68 -1.80 -1.94 -3.12
C HIS A 68 -2.60 -2.04 -4.42
N GLN A 69 -2.61 -3.20 -5.09
CA GLN A 69 -3.41 -3.43 -6.29
C GLN A 69 -4.91 -3.30 -6.01
N PHE A 70 -5.35 -3.75 -4.84
CA PHE A 70 -6.76 -3.66 -4.43
C PHE A 70 -7.13 -2.33 -3.75
N GLY A 71 -6.20 -1.37 -3.63
CA GLY A 71 -6.47 -0.08 -2.99
C GLY A 71 -6.85 -0.18 -1.50
N MET A 72 -6.49 -1.28 -0.84
CA MET A 72 -6.83 -1.47 0.58
C MET A 72 -6.06 -0.47 1.45
N PRO A 73 -6.72 0.14 2.45
CA PRO A 73 -6.12 1.17 3.28
C PRO A 73 -4.88 0.63 4.00
N VAL A 74 -3.84 1.46 4.03
CA VAL A 74 -2.64 1.17 4.83
C VAL A 74 -2.73 2.01 6.09
N GLU A 75 -2.94 1.34 7.22
CA GLU A 75 -2.89 1.98 8.54
C GLU A 75 -1.63 2.85 8.66
N GLY A 76 -1.81 4.11 9.03
CA GLY A 76 -0.72 5.08 9.22
C GLY A 76 -0.13 5.70 7.95
N ARG A 77 -0.75 5.52 6.77
CA ARG A 77 -0.37 6.24 5.53
C ARG A 77 -1.48 7.11 4.99
N GLU A 78 -2.17 7.82 5.85
CA GLU A 78 -3.09 8.86 5.42
C GLU A 78 -2.27 10.06 4.95
N PHE A 79 -2.47 10.45 3.71
CA PHE A 79 -1.89 11.69 3.20
C PHE A 79 -2.74 12.86 3.69
N SER A 80 -2.08 13.93 4.12
CA SER A 80 -2.75 15.16 4.53
C SER A 80 -3.45 15.79 3.33
N ASN A 81 -4.68 16.27 3.54
CA ASN A 81 -5.44 17.01 2.54
C ASN A 81 -4.95 18.47 2.46
N ILE A 82 -3.69 18.67 2.08
CA ILE A 82 -3.09 19.98 1.82
C ILE A 82 -3.25 20.33 0.34
N SER A 83 -3.58 21.59 0.02
CA SER A 83 -3.63 22.04 -1.39
C SER A 83 -2.24 22.22 -1.99
N ASP A 84 -2.12 22.20 -3.32
CA ASP A 84 -0.82 22.40 -3.97
C ASP A 84 -0.26 23.81 -3.67
N GLN A 85 -1.10 24.85 -3.69
CA GLN A 85 -0.68 26.21 -3.32
C GLN A 85 -0.13 26.27 -1.89
N GLN A 86 -0.80 25.62 -0.93
CA GLN A 86 -0.34 25.60 0.46
C GLN A 86 0.98 24.84 0.60
N LEU A 87 1.17 23.78 -0.19
CA LEU A 87 2.40 23.00 -0.22
C LEU A 87 3.57 23.84 -0.78
N ASP A 88 3.34 24.55 -1.89
CA ASP A 88 4.32 25.41 -2.54
C ASP A 88 4.78 26.53 -1.60
N ASP A 89 3.83 27.20 -0.94
CA ASP A 89 4.12 28.26 0.04
C ASP A 89 4.97 27.72 1.21
N PHE A 90 4.69 26.49 1.65
CA PHE A 90 5.43 25.84 2.73
C PHE A 90 6.86 25.50 2.31
N ILE A 91 7.02 24.94 1.10
CA ILE A 91 8.32 24.58 0.54
C ILE A 91 9.15 25.84 0.29
N ALA A 92 8.55 26.91 -0.22
CA ALA A 92 9.21 28.20 -0.41
C ALA A 92 9.78 28.75 0.91
N ARG A 93 9.04 28.67 2.02
CA ARG A 93 9.54 29.07 3.35
C ARG A 93 10.71 28.21 3.82
N ILE A 94 10.66 26.90 3.59
CA ILE A 94 11.77 25.99 3.94
C ILE A 94 13.02 26.34 3.12
N LEU A 95 12.86 26.58 1.81
CA LEU A 95 13.95 26.95 0.92
C LEU A 95 14.56 28.31 1.26
N GLN A 96 13.76 29.26 1.73
CA GLN A 96 14.25 30.55 2.24
C GLN A 96 15.08 30.38 3.52
N ALA A 97 14.64 29.52 4.45
CA ALA A 97 15.34 29.29 5.71
C ALA A 97 16.63 28.46 5.54
N THR A 98 16.64 27.53 4.58
CA THR A 98 17.80 26.67 4.32
C THR A 98 17.97 26.49 2.81
N PRO A 99 18.76 27.36 2.15
CA PRO A 99 19.04 27.20 0.73
C PRO A 99 19.77 25.88 0.47
N ALA A 100 19.46 25.22 -0.65
CA ALA A 100 19.98 23.91 -1.06
C ALA A 100 19.54 22.69 -0.21
N VAL A 101 18.39 22.79 0.47
CA VAL A 101 17.81 21.65 1.18
C VAL A 101 17.39 20.53 0.20
N GLY A 102 17.74 19.28 0.51
CA GLY A 102 17.37 18.14 -0.31
C GLY A 102 15.91 17.70 -0.10
N LEU A 103 15.31 17.04 -1.09
CA LEU A 103 13.93 16.52 -1.02
C LEU A 103 13.62 15.69 0.24
N ARG A 104 14.58 14.88 0.73
CA ARG A 104 14.39 14.10 1.96
C ARG A 104 14.20 15.00 3.19
N MET A 105 14.92 16.11 3.25
CA MET A 105 14.81 17.09 4.32
C MET A 105 13.51 17.89 4.22
N ILE A 106 13.08 18.26 3.01
CA ILE A 106 11.76 18.90 2.79
C ILE A 106 10.64 17.99 3.28
N MET A 107 10.65 16.72 2.85
CA MET A 107 9.67 15.72 3.31
C MET A 107 9.74 15.52 4.83
N GLY A 108 10.93 15.56 5.42
CA GLY A 108 11.12 15.49 6.87
C GLY A 108 10.52 16.69 7.60
N SER A 109 10.74 17.90 7.08
CA SER A 109 10.17 19.14 7.62
C SER A 109 8.64 19.12 7.54
N LEU A 110 8.07 18.75 6.39
CA LEU A 110 6.62 18.57 6.24
C LEU A 110 6.05 17.61 7.29
N ARG A 111 6.72 16.47 7.53
CA ARG A 111 6.31 15.51 8.57
C ARG A 111 6.42 16.08 9.98
N HIS A 112 7.47 16.85 10.27
CA HIS A 112 7.62 17.53 11.56
C HIS A 112 6.47 18.50 11.82
N HIS A 113 5.96 19.14 10.77
CA HIS A 113 4.78 20.02 10.81
C HIS A 113 3.44 19.26 10.72
N GLY A 114 3.43 17.93 10.81
CA GLY A 114 2.21 17.12 10.79
C GLY A 114 1.62 16.87 9.40
N HIS A 115 2.33 17.26 8.33
CA HIS A 115 1.91 17.04 6.96
C HIS A 115 2.58 15.82 6.35
N THR A 116 1.79 14.82 5.99
CA THR A 116 2.25 13.65 5.22
C THR A 116 1.80 13.81 3.79
N VAL A 117 2.74 14.15 2.90
CA VAL A 117 2.45 14.45 1.48
C VAL A 117 3.10 13.41 0.57
N GLN A 118 2.46 13.12 -0.57
CA GLN A 118 3.02 12.24 -1.58
C GLN A 118 4.32 12.82 -2.15
N ARG A 119 5.34 11.97 -2.33
CA ARG A 119 6.65 12.38 -2.86
C ARG A 119 6.55 13.09 -4.22
N HIS A 120 5.65 12.65 -5.10
CA HIS A 120 5.50 13.26 -6.42
C HIS A 120 4.99 14.70 -6.33
N ARG A 121 4.06 15.02 -5.42
CA ARG A 121 3.59 16.40 -5.22
C ARG A 121 4.71 17.31 -4.76
N VAL A 122 5.51 16.86 -3.78
CA VAL A 122 6.68 17.62 -3.32
C VAL A 122 7.68 17.86 -4.45
N LEU A 123 7.86 16.91 -5.37
CA LEU A 123 8.72 17.09 -6.55
C LEU A 123 8.17 18.11 -7.56
N HIS A 124 6.85 18.19 -7.72
CA HIS A 124 6.21 19.18 -8.60
C HIS A 124 6.31 20.61 -8.04
N SER A 125 6.50 20.75 -6.73
CA SER A 125 6.61 22.03 -6.01
C SER A 125 8.04 22.58 -5.85
N ILE A 126 9.07 21.86 -6.32
CA ILE A 126 10.51 22.26 -6.21
C ILE A 126 11.00 22.85 -7.52
#